data_AF-A0A4S4LV92-F1
#
_entry.id   AF-A0A4S4LV92-F1
#
_cell.length_a   1.000
_cell.length_b   1.000
_cell.length_c   1.000
_cell.angle_alpha   90.00
_cell.angle_beta   90.00
_cell.angle_gamma   90.00
#
_symmetry.space_group_name_H-M   'P 1'
#
loop_
_entity.id
_entity.type
_entity.pdbx_description
1 polymer ?
#
loop_
_entity_poly.entity_id
_entity_poly.type
_entity_poly.pdbx_seq_one_letter_code
_entity_poly.pdbx_strand_id
1 'polypeptide(L)' 'MPATSKNATCTSNGSHLPIISEGSLSPFMLIKWKMYCYAFFIAKHVAEEEQAARILICFEDPQIIV' A
#
# COMPACT_ATOMS: atom_id res chain seq x y z
N MET A 1 -23.17 7.26 17.98
CA MET A 1 -23.35 6.11 17.06
C MET A 1 -22.07 5.30 17.08
N PRO A 2 -22.09 3.96 17.22
CA PRO A 2 -20.86 3.17 17.15
C PRO A 2 -20.37 3.21 15.71
N ALA A 3 -19.16 3.70 15.49
CA ALA A 3 -18.53 3.63 14.18
C ALA A 3 -18.39 2.15 13.82
N THR A 4 -19.14 1.68 12.81
CA THR A 4 -18.89 0.38 12.21
C THR A 4 -17.46 0.41 11.69
N SER A 5 -16.56 -0.26 12.39
CA SER A 5 -15.17 -0.44 11.96
C SER A 5 -15.20 -1.11 10.59
N LYS A 6 -15.03 -0.32 9.53
CA LYS A 6 -14.89 -0.84 8.17
C LYS A 6 -13.48 -1.41 8.08
N ASN A 7 -13.36 -2.66 7.68
CA ASN A 7 -12.05 -3.25 7.39
C ASN A 7 -11.45 -2.53 6.18
N ALA A 8 -10.17 -2.22 6.26
CA ALA A 8 -9.43 -1.70 5.13
C ALA A 8 -9.42 -2.73 4.00
N THR A 9 -9.52 -2.25 2.77
CA THR A 9 -9.43 -3.04 1.55
C THR A 9 -8.16 -2.68 0.81
N CYS A 10 -7.69 -3.57 -0.05
CA CYS A 10 -6.58 -3.27 -0.94
C CYS A 10 -6.85 -3.72 -2.35
N THR A 11 -6.50 -2.80 -3.24
CA THR A 11 -6.71 -2.90 -4.68
C THR A 11 -5.37 -2.76 -5.38
N SER A 12 -5.21 -3.50 -6.47
CA SER A 12 -4.10 -3.37 -7.40
C SER A 12 -4.70 -3.21 -8.79
N ASN A 13 -4.17 -2.27 -9.57
CA ASN A 13 -4.51 -2.07 -10.98
C ASN A 13 -3.37 -2.47 -11.93
N GLY A 14 -2.25 -2.99 -11.40
CA GLY A 14 -1.08 -3.41 -12.17
C GLY A 14 -0.24 -2.29 -12.80
N SER A 15 -0.78 -1.08 -12.90
CA SER A 15 -0.09 0.10 -13.42
C SER A 15 0.52 0.98 -12.33
N HIS A 16 -0.03 0.93 -11.12
CA HIS A 16 0.38 1.71 -9.96
C HIS A 16 0.61 0.84 -8.72
N LEU A 17 1.22 1.43 -7.69
CA LEU A 17 1.36 0.80 -6.38
C LEU A 17 -0.01 0.46 -5.79
N PRO A 18 -0.13 -0.65 -5.04
CA PRO A 18 -1.40 -1.04 -4.44
C PRO A 18 -1.87 -0.02 -3.40
N ILE A 19 -3.16 0.29 -3.47
CA ILE A 19 -3.81 1.28 -2.61
C ILE A 19 -4.52 0.54 -1.48
N ILE A 20 -4.35 1.02 -0.25
CA ILE A 20 -5.10 0.58 0.93
C ILE A 20 -6.17 1.63 1.24
N SER A 21 -7.43 1.23 1.37
CA SER A 21 -8.50 2.13 1.78
C SER A 21 -8.45 2.40 3.28
N GLU A 22 -9.05 3.51 3.71
CA GLU A 22 -9.26 3.79 5.13
C GLU A 22 -10.04 2.64 5.82
N GLY A 23 -9.66 2.32 7.05
CA GLY A 23 -10.29 1.27 7.85
C GLY A 23 -9.33 0.52 8.75
N SER A 24 -9.85 -0.51 9.42
CA SER A 24 -9.05 -1.39 10.28
C SER A 24 -8.09 -2.24 9.46
N LEU A 25 -6.79 -2.18 9.80
CA LEU A 25 -5.74 -3.00 9.18
C LEU A 25 -5.70 -4.38 9.84
N SER A 26 -6.02 -5.41 9.06
CA SER A 26 -5.83 -6.80 9.48
C SER A 26 -4.46 -7.35 9.02
N PRO A 27 -3.89 -8.36 9.69
CA PRO A 27 -2.68 -9.03 9.22
C PRO A 27 -2.81 -9.59 7.79
N PHE A 28 -3.98 -10.15 7.46
CA PHE A 28 -4.27 -10.62 6.09
C PHE A 28 -4.16 -9.50 5.06
N MET A 29 -4.62 -8.29 5.42
CA MET A 29 -4.45 -7.12 4.58
C MET A 29 -2.96 -6.83 4.40
N LEU A 30 -2.18 -6.64 5.45
CA LEU A 30 -0.74 -6.34 5.30
C LEU A 30 0.01 -7.35 4.40
N ILE A 31 -0.32 -8.64 4.50
CA ILE A 31 0.22 -9.69 3.61
C ILE A 31 -0.21 -9.48 2.16
N LYS A 32 -1.50 -9.25 1.89
CA LYS A 32 -2.02 -9.03 0.54
C LYS A 32 -1.44 -7.75 -0.10
N TRP A 33 -1.27 -6.67 0.67
CA TRP A 33 -0.62 -5.45 0.18
C TRP A 33 0.83 -5.71 -0.22
N LYS A 34 1.60 -6.41 0.63
CA LYS A 34 2.98 -6.82 0.33
C LYS A 34 3.06 -7.61 -0.98
N MET A 35 2.17 -8.59 -1.17
CA MET A 35 2.14 -9.40 -2.41
C MET A 35 1.87 -8.54 -3.65
N TYR A 36 0.98 -7.56 -3.56
CA TYR A 36 0.72 -6.65 -4.67
C TYR A 36 1.87 -5.69 -4.96
N CYS A 37 2.56 -5.19 -3.93
CA CYS A 37 3.79 -4.39 -4.12
C CYS A 37 4.84 -5.21 -4.88
N TYR A 38 5.06 -6.45 -4.46
CA TYR A 38 6.02 -7.35 -5.10
C TYR A 38 5.65 -7.63 -6.57
N ALA A 39 4.39 -7.93 -6.85
CA ALA A 39 3.91 -8.14 -8.22
C ALA A 39 4.10 -6.88 -9.09
N PHE A 40 3.84 -5.70 -8.54
CA PHE A 40 4.08 -4.42 -9.21
C PHE A 40 5.57 -4.21 -9.52
N PHE A 41 6.47 -4.46 -8.57
CA PHE A 41 7.91 -4.31 -8.77
C PHE A 41 8.46 -5.23 -9.85
N ILE A 42 8.00 -6.49 -9.88
CA ILE A 42 8.33 -7.42 -10.96
C ILE A 42 7.82 -6.88 -12.31
N ALA A 43 6.54 -6.51 -12.38
CA ALA A 43 5.92 -6.07 -13.64
C ALA A 43 6.54 -4.77 -14.19
N LYS A 44 7.09 -3.93 -13.31
CA LYS A 44 7.73 -2.65 -13.67
C LYS A 44 9.25 -2.72 -13.71
N HIS A 45 9.84 -3.89 -13.49
CA HIS A 45 11.29 -4.09 -13.40
C HIS A 45 11.97 -3.09 -12.44
N VAL A 46 11.37 -2.87 -11.27
CA VAL A 46 11.93 -1.98 -10.25
C VAL A 46 13.11 -2.67 -9.58
N ALA A 47 14.29 -2.04 -9.65
CA ALA A 47 15.50 -2.51 -9.00
C ALA A 47 15.33 -2.60 -7.48
N GLU A 48 15.94 -3.59 -6.84
CA GLU A 48 15.71 -3.91 -5.43
C GLU A 48 16.04 -2.72 -4.50
N GLU A 49 17.11 -1.99 -4.83
CA GLU A 49 17.55 -0.77 -4.17
C GLU A 49 16.53 0.38 -4.23
N GLU A 50 15.66 0.41 -5.25
CA GLU A 50 14.61 1.43 -5.40
C GLU A 50 13.29 1.05 -4.71
N GLN A 51 13.06 -0.24 -4.43
CA GLN A 51 11.77 -0.74 -3.95
C GLN A 51 11.42 -0.11 -2.59
N ALA A 52 12.38 -0.02 -1.68
CA ALA A 52 12.17 0.58 -0.36
C ALA A 52 11.79 2.06 -0.48
N ALA A 53 12.51 2.84 -1.30
CA ALA A 53 12.22 4.24 -1.51
C ALA A 53 10.80 4.46 -2.08
N ARG A 54 10.37 3.60 -3.02
CA ARG A 54 9.01 3.68 -3.58
C ARG A 54 7.91 3.36 -2.57
N ILE A 55 8.18 2.49 -1.61
CA ILE A 55 7.25 2.21 -0.51
C ILE A 55 7.19 3.39 0.46
N LEU A 56 8.33 4.00 0.80
CA LEU A 56 8.40 5.11 1.75
C LEU A 56 7.58 6.32 1.28
N ILE A 57 7.58 6.62 -0.01
CA ILE A 57 6.76 7.70 -0.60
C ILE A 57 5.26 7.48 -0.32
N CYS A 58 4.78 6.24 -0.24
CA CYS A 58 3.37 5.96 0.07
C CYS A 58 2.99 6.27 1.53
N PHE A 59 3.98 6.50 2.40
CA PHE A 59 3.78 6.87 3.80
C PHE A 59 4.00 8.36 4.06
N GLU A 60 4.34 9.14 3.02
CA GLU A 60 4.40 10.59 3.15
C GLU A 60 2.98 11.12 3.39
N ASP A 61 2.79 11.77 4.54
CA ASP A 61 1.55 12.47 4.85
C ASP A 61 1.62 13.88 4.24
N PRO A 62 0.74 14.23 3.28
CA PRO A 62 0.73 15.56 2.67
C PRO A 62 0.46 16.69 3.68
N GLN A 63 -0.09 16.36 4.85
CA GLN A 63 -0.35 17.32 5.92
C GLN A 63 0.87 17.58 6.80
N ILE A 64 1.89 16.72 6.74
CA ILE A 64 3.17 16.89 7.43
C ILE A 64 4.13 17.57 6.44
N ILE A 65 3.91 18.86 6.19
CA ILE A 65 4.90 19.72 5.54
C ILE A 65 5.87 20.17 6.64
N VAL A 66 7.11 19.67 6.59
CA VAL A 66 8.23 20.15 7.43
C VAL A 66 8.98 21.25 6.71
#